data_AF-A0A7S2UU32-F1
#
_entry.id   AF-A0A7S2UU32-F1
#
_cell.length_a   1.000
_cell.length_b   1.000
_cell.length_c   1.000
_cell.angle_alpha   90.00
_cell.angle_beta   90.00
_cell.angle_gamma   90.00
#
_symmetry.space_group_name_H-M   'P 1'
#
loop_
_entity.id
_entity.type
_entity.pdbx_description
1 polymer ?
#
loop_
_entity_poly.entity_id
_entity_poly.type
_entity_poly.pdbx_seq_one_letter_code
_entity_poly.pdbx_strand_id
1 'polypeptide(L)'
;QWWGAVDTSCAGDLSQAEAMTNYRTLRQYRSFDDLAKLNYCLNFWDDGKVMSIVADAGDHGTHVAGITAGYFPDQPELNGIAPGAQLVSLKIGDSRLGSMETGVGLMRALIYAQKLKVDLINMSYGEAACVANSGRFVRLSEEIVNKHGIMYLCSAGNNGPALTTVGAPGGTSSAMIGVGAYLAPS
;
A
#
# COMPACT_ATOMS: atom_id res chain seq x y z
N GLN A 1 -14.12 -9.27 -19.73
CA GLN A 1 -12.90 -9.41 -18.92
C GLN A 1 -11.73 -8.99 -19.77
N TRP A 2 -10.85 -8.12 -19.26
CA TRP A 2 -9.73 -7.57 -20.03
C TRP A 2 -8.45 -8.35 -19.79
N TRP A 3 -7.65 -8.46 -20.86
CA TRP A 3 -6.35 -9.11 -20.88
C TRP A 3 -5.36 -8.15 -21.53
N GLY A 4 -4.12 -8.16 -21.07
CA GLY A 4 -3.03 -7.35 -21.61
C GLY A 4 -1.71 -8.08 -21.45
N ALA A 5 -0.77 -7.74 -22.32
CA ALA A 5 0.56 -8.31 -22.34
C ALA A 5 1.59 -7.19 -22.27
N VAL A 6 2.74 -7.47 -21.67
CA VAL A 6 3.88 -6.57 -21.61
C VAL A 6 5.03 -7.26 -22.35
N ASP A 7 5.55 -6.63 -23.39
CA ASP A 7 6.73 -7.13 -24.11
C ASP A 7 7.98 -6.90 -23.26
N THR A 8 8.37 -7.90 -22.47
CA THR A 8 9.61 -7.88 -21.70
C THR A 8 10.83 -8.25 -22.54
N SER A 9 10.64 -8.81 -23.74
CA SER A 9 11.73 -9.18 -24.65
C SER A 9 12.26 -8.00 -25.44
N CYS A 10 11.49 -6.90 -25.52
CA CYS A 10 11.75 -5.74 -26.35
C CYS A 10 11.88 -6.06 -27.85
N ALA A 11 11.38 -7.22 -28.29
CA ALA A 11 11.42 -7.64 -29.68
C ALA A 11 10.35 -6.94 -30.55
N GLY A 12 9.37 -6.29 -29.92
CA GLY A 12 8.23 -5.68 -30.59
C GLY A 12 7.15 -6.68 -31.03
N ASP A 13 7.31 -7.96 -30.68
CA ASP A 13 6.36 -9.03 -30.99
C ASP A 13 5.58 -9.46 -29.74
N LEU A 14 4.34 -8.97 -29.62
CA LEU A 14 3.45 -9.31 -28.52
C LEU A 14 2.87 -10.74 -28.62
N SER A 15 3.03 -11.45 -29.74
CA SER A 15 2.52 -12.83 -29.87
C SER A 15 3.23 -13.81 -28.93
N GLN A 16 4.46 -13.48 -28.52
CA GLN A 16 5.26 -14.25 -27.57
C GLN A 16 5.09 -13.79 -26.13
N ALA A 17 4.45 -12.63 -25.91
CA ALA A 17 4.24 -12.09 -24.58
C ALA A 17 3.03 -12.78 -23.91
N GLU A 18 3.20 -13.23 -22.68
CA GLU A 18 2.12 -13.90 -21.96
C GLU A 18 1.09 -12.88 -21.48
N ALA A 19 -0.17 -13.10 -21.86
CA ALA A 19 -1.26 -12.24 -21.45
C ALA A 19 -1.66 -12.49 -19.99
N MET A 20 -1.86 -11.41 -19.24
CA MET A 20 -2.36 -11.42 -17.87
C MET A 20 -3.66 -10.63 -17.77
N THR A 21 -4.48 -10.98 -16.78
CA THR A 21 -5.72 -10.24 -16.45
C THR A 21 -5.57 -9.51 -15.11
N ASN A 22 -6.66 -8.94 -14.60
CA ASN A 22 -6.68 -8.31 -13.28
C ASN A 22 -6.11 -9.25 -12.20
N TYR A 23 -5.15 -8.74 -11.43
CA TYR A 23 -4.47 -9.50 -10.38
C TYR A 23 -5.46 -10.14 -9.40
N ARG A 24 -6.54 -9.43 -9.03
CA ARG A 24 -7.58 -9.94 -8.13
C ARG A 24 -8.28 -11.21 -8.63
N THR A 25 -8.24 -11.50 -9.92
CA THR A 25 -8.96 -12.62 -10.54
C THR A 25 -8.11 -13.89 -10.54
N LEU A 26 -6.87 -13.82 -11.05
CA LEU A 26 -6.00 -15.00 -11.21
C LEU A 26 -4.71 -14.94 -10.38
N ARG A 27 -4.44 -13.84 -9.67
CA ARG A 27 -3.23 -13.62 -8.85
C ARG A 27 -1.92 -13.85 -9.62
N GLN A 28 -1.93 -13.55 -10.91
CA GLN A 28 -0.77 -13.69 -11.79
C GLN A 28 0.21 -12.54 -11.56
N TYR A 29 1.49 -12.86 -11.50
CA TYR A 29 2.59 -11.89 -11.57
C TYR A 29 3.66 -12.39 -12.54
N ARG A 30 4.47 -11.48 -13.06
CA ARG A 30 5.61 -11.77 -13.94
C ARG A 30 6.79 -10.89 -13.55
N SER A 31 7.98 -11.24 -14.03
CA SER A 31 9.20 -10.45 -13.84
C SER A 31 9.53 -9.72 -15.14
N PHE A 32 10.00 -8.48 -15.05
CA PHE A 32 10.52 -7.77 -16.22
C PHE A 32 11.81 -8.41 -16.74
N ASP A 33 12.72 -8.72 -15.83
CA ASP A 33 14.01 -9.34 -16.11
C ASP A 33 14.57 -9.96 -14.84
N ASP A 34 15.36 -11.03 -14.98
CA ASP A 34 15.94 -11.78 -13.87
C ASP A 34 17.05 -10.99 -13.14
N LEU A 35 17.76 -10.11 -13.86
CA LEU A 35 18.76 -9.22 -13.25
C LEU A 35 18.06 -8.08 -12.49
N ALA A 36 17.02 -7.50 -13.09
CA ALA A 36 16.25 -6.42 -12.47
C ALA A 36 15.47 -6.88 -11.23
N LYS A 37 15.12 -8.19 -11.15
CA LYS A 37 14.31 -8.79 -10.07
C LYS A 37 13.03 -8.01 -9.76
N LEU A 38 12.46 -7.38 -10.78
CA LEU A 38 11.29 -6.51 -10.65
C LEU A 38 10.04 -7.26 -11.08
N ASN A 39 9.25 -7.66 -10.10
CA ASN A 39 7.95 -8.28 -10.33
C ASN A 39 6.88 -7.22 -10.64
N TYR A 40 5.93 -7.58 -11.50
CA TYR A 40 4.76 -6.77 -11.80
C TYR A 40 3.48 -7.61 -11.91
N CYS A 41 2.35 -6.95 -11.69
CA CYS A 41 1.03 -7.47 -11.99
C CYS A 41 0.18 -6.43 -12.73
N LEU A 42 -0.94 -6.86 -13.32
CA LEU A 42 -1.80 -6.01 -14.14
C LEU A 42 -3.17 -5.79 -13.48
N ASN A 43 -3.70 -4.58 -13.64
CA ASN A 43 -5.10 -4.25 -13.39
C ASN A 43 -5.65 -3.42 -14.56
N PHE A 44 -6.94 -3.55 -14.83
CA PHE A 44 -7.60 -2.88 -15.95
C PHE A 44 -8.78 -2.03 -15.45
N TRP A 45 -8.83 -0.78 -15.89
CA TRP A 45 -9.84 0.22 -15.51
C TRP A 45 -10.50 0.83 -16.74
N ASP A 46 -11.59 1.56 -16.52
CA ASP A 46 -12.32 2.31 -17.54
C ASP A 46 -12.66 1.50 -18.78
N ASP A 47 -13.18 0.28 -18.54
CA ASP A 47 -13.49 -0.71 -19.57
C ASP A 47 -12.30 -1.01 -20.50
N GLY A 48 -11.14 -1.28 -19.90
CA GLY A 48 -9.94 -1.69 -20.61
C GLY A 48 -9.13 -0.55 -21.20
N LYS A 49 -9.62 0.69 -21.14
CA LYS A 49 -8.91 1.89 -21.63
C LYS A 49 -7.66 2.22 -20.84
N VAL A 50 -7.59 1.77 -19.58
CA VAL A 50 -6.45 2.00 -18.71
C VAL A 50 -5.91 0.67 -18.21
N MET A 51 -4.68 0.35 -18.63
CA MET A 51 -3.90 -0.74 -18.04
C MET A 51 -2.97 -0.16 -16.97
N SER A 52 -3.12 -0.64 -15.73
CA SER A 52 -2.27 -0.30 -14.60
C SER A 52 -1.28 -1.44 -14.39
N ILE A 53 -0.01 -1.16 -14.71
CA ILE A 53 1.11 -2.03 -14.37
C ILE A 53 1.55 -1.68 -12.95
N VAL A 54 1.43 -2.63 -12.04
CA VAL A 54 1.80 -2.45 -10.64
C VAL A 54 3.11 -3.19 -10.42
N ALA A 55 4.18 -2.44 -10.18
CA ALA A 55 5.47 -2.95 -9.74
C ALA A 55 5.87 -2.27 -8.44
N ASP A 56 6.24 -3.07 -7.45
CA ASP A 56 6.85 -2.56 -6.23
C ASP A 56 8.36 -2.70 -6.32
N ALA A 57 9.04 -1.57 -6.24
CA ALA A 57 10.50 -1.48 -6.29
C ALA A 57 11.07 -0.96 -4.96
N GLY A 58 10.25 -0.93 -3.89
CA GLY A 58 10.66 -0.58 -2.54
C GLY A 58 10.57 -1.77 -1.59
N ASP A 59 11.45 -1.80 -0.59
CA ASP A 59 11.48 -2.81 0.46
C ASP A 59 10.50 -2.51 1.61
N HIS A 60 10.25 -1.22 1.87
CA HIS A 60 9.47 -0.73 2.99
C HIS A 60 8.08 -1.37 3.11
N GLY A 61 7.30 -1.40 2.02
CA GLY A 61 5.95 -1.97 2.03
C GLY A 61 5.96 -3.48 2.32
N THR A 62 6.95 -4.19 1.79
CA THR A 62 7.13 -5.63 2.02
C THR A 62 7.53 -5.93 3.47
N HIS A 63 8.41 -5.11 4.05
CA HIS A 63 8.80 -5.27 5.45
C HIS A 63 7.61 -5.03 6.40
N VAL A 64 6.81 -3.98 6.16
CA VAL A 64 5.58 -3.69 6.92
C VAL A 64 4.57 -4.84 6.81
N ALA A 65 4.38 -5.39 5.61
CA ALA A 65 3.54 -6.56 5.38
C ALA A 65 4.03 -7.79 6.14
N GLY A 66 5.36 -8.02 6.18
CA GLY A 66 5.98 -9.12 6.91
C GLY A 66 5.72 -9.06 8.42
N ILE A 67 5.93 -7.89 9.05
CA ILE A 67 5.63 -7.67 10.47
C ILE A 67 4.16 -7.96 10.77
N THR A 68 3.26 -7.58 9.86
CA THR A 68 1.82 -7.71 10.06
C THR A 68 1.35 -9.16 9.90
N ALA A 69 1.68 -9.81 8.79
CA ALA A 69 1.05 -11.06 8.38
C ALA A 69 2.00 -12.04 7.66
N GLY A 70 3.33 -11.89 7.85
CA GLY A 70 4.28 -12.88 7.35
C GLY A 70 3.96 -14.29 7.87
N TYR A 71 4.08 -15.30 7.01
CA TYR A 71 3.76 -16.69 7.34
C TYR A 71 4.90 -17.62 6.92
N PHE A 72 5.51 -18.27 7.92
CA PHE A 72 6.65 -19.17 7.78
C PHE A 72 6.31 -20.51 8.47
N PRO A 73 5.77 -21.50 7.74
CA PRO A 73 5.37 -22.80 8.31
C PRO A 73 6.50 -23.51 9.05
N ASP A 74 7.72 -23.44 8.50
CA ASP A 74 8.89 -24.15 9.00
C ASP A 74 9.69 -23.36 10.05
N GLN A 75 9.42 -22.05 10.18
CA GLN A 75 10.07 -21.12 11.12
C GLN A 75 9.04 -20.18 11.75
N PRO A 76 8.12 -20.69 12.60
CA PRO A 76 7.03 -19.90 13.16
C PRO A 76 7.45 -18.69 13.97
N GLU A 77 8.69 -18.65 14.45
CA GLU A 77 9.32 -17.51 15.12
C GLU A 77 9.51 -16.27 14.21
N LEU A 78 9.48 -16.46 12.89
CA LEU A 78 9.56 -15.39 11.89
C LEU A 78 8.18 -14.87 11.47
N ASN A 79 7.10 -15.43 12.01
CA ASN A 79 5.74 -15.03 11.69
C ASN A 79 5.47 -13.57 12.05
N GLY A 80 4.64 -12.92 11.25
CA GLY A 80 4.01 -11.66 11.62
C GLY A 80 3.00 -11.84 12.75
N ILE A 81 2.45 -10.74 13.23
CA ILE A 81 1.49 -10.74 14.34
C ILE A 81 0.20 -11.53 14.00
N ALA A 82 -0.25 -11.47 12.75
CA ALA A 82 -1.47 -12.14 12.28
C ALA A 82 -1.21 -12.90 10.95
N PRO A 83 -0.52 -14.06 10.96
CA PRO A 83 -0.13 -14.78 9.75
C PRO A 83 -1.30 -15.30 8.90
N GLY A 84 -2.49 -15.42 9.50
CA GLY A 84 -3.72 -15.80 8.78
C GLY A 84 -4.43 -14.64 8.08
N ALA A 85 -3.95 -13.40 8.26
CA ALA A 85 -4.57 -12.23 7.64
C ALA A 85 -4.26 -12.16 6.14
N GLN A 86 -5.24 -11.71 5.35
CA GLN A 86 -5.04 -11.45 3.93
C GLN A 86 -4.58 -10.01 3.74
N LEU A 87 -3.56 -9.83 2.89
CA LEU A 87 -3.00 -8.52 2.59
C LEU A 87 -3.52 -7.98 1.26
N VAL A 88 -3.81 -6.68 1.26
CA VAL A 88 -4.08 -5.90 0.05
C VAL A 88 -3.07 -4.76 0.00
N SER A 89 -2.10 -4.84 -0.91
CA SER A 89 -1.14 -3.77 -1.11
C SER A 89 -1.75 -2.66 -1.98
N LEU A 90 -1.79 -1.44 -1.45
CA LEU A 90 -2.25 -0.23 -2.15
C LEU A 90 -1.11 0.78 -2.19
N LYS A 91 -0.36 0.79 -3.30
CA LYS A 91 0.76 1.70 -3.50
C LYS A 91 0.25 3.13 -3.68
N ILE A 92 0.51 3.98 -2.69
CA ILE A 92 0.17 5.41 -2.68
C ILE A 92 1.32 6.31 -3.14
N GLY A 93 2.55 5.81 -3.09
CA GLY A 93 3.76 6.52 -3.47
C GLY A 93 3.92 6.62 -4.99
N ASP A 94 4.23 7.81 -5.48
CA ASP A 94 4.47 8.08 -6.88
C ASP A 94 5.97 8.07 -7.17
N SER A 95 6.43 7.07 -7.93
CA SER A 95 7.85 6.93 -8.29
C SER A 95 8.39 8.12 -9.10
N ARG A 96 7.52 8.91 -9.75
CA ARG A 96 7.92 10.15 -10.45
C ARG A 96 8.28 11.28 -9.49
N LEU A 97 7.83 11.17 -8.23
CA LEU A 97 8.05 12.13 -7.15
C LEU A 97 8.94 11.52 -6.05
N GLY A 98 9.84 10.60 -6.40
CA GLY A 98 10.72 9.96 -5.41
C GLY A 98 9.98 9.09 -4.40
N SER A 99 8.85 8.50 -4.80
CA SER A 99 7.95 7.69 -3.96
C SER A 99 7.06 8.47 -3.01
N MET A 100 7.04 9.81 -3.05
CA MET A 100 6.14 10.64 -2.25
C MET A 100 4.67 10.27 -2.49
N GLU A 101 3.87 10.25 -1.43
CA GLU A 101 2.44 10.05 -1.55
C GLU A 101 1.77 11.24 -2.23
N THR A 102 0.67 10.96 -2.93
CA THR A 102 -0.15 12.02 -3.53
C THR A 102 -1.54 12.00 -2.91
N GLY A 103 -2.15 13.18 -2.78
CA GLY A 103 -3.54 13.27 -2.33
C GLY A 103 -4.48 12.40 -3.17
N VAL A 104 -4.26 12.30 -4.48
CA VAL A 104 -5.04 11.43 -5.37
C VAL A 104 -4.79 9.95 -5.07
N GLY A 105 -3.53 9.54 -4.85
CA GLY A 105 -3.17 8.17 -4.50
C GLY A 105 -3.82 7.73 -3.18
N LEU A 106 -3.70 8.56 -2.15
CA LEU A 106 -4.33 8.36 -0.84
C LEU A 106 -5.85 8.19 -0.96
N MET A 107 -6.51 9.08 -1.69
CA MET A 107 -7.96 9.06 -1.88
C MET A 107 -8.43 7.80 -2.62
N ARG A 108 -7.72 7.41 -3.68
CA ARG A 108 -8.01 6.17 -4.43
C ARG A 108 -7.82 4.95 -3.56
N ALA A 109 -6.79 4.92 -2.72
CA ALA A 109 -6.54 3.82 -1.79
C ALA A 109 -7.68 3.67 -0.79
N LEU A 110 -8.16 4.78 -0.17
CA LEU A 110 -9.29 4.73 0.75
C LEU A 110 -10.58 4.22 0.09
N ILE A 111 -10.91 4.74 -1.08
CA ILE A 111 -12.10 4.31 -1.84
C ILE A 111 -12.00 2.81 -2.17
N TYR A 112 -10.82 2.34 -2.53
CA TYR A 112 -10.62 0.93 -2.87
C TYR A 112 -10.65 0.03 -1.63
N ALA A 113 -10.05 0.44 -0.51
CA ALA A 113 -10.12 -0.25 0.77
C ALA A 113 -11.57 -0.39 1.27
N GLN A 114 -12.36 0.68 1.17
CA GLN A 114 -13.79 0.68 1.46
C GLN A 114 -14.55 -0.31 0.58
N LYS A 115 -14.29 -0.29 -0.73
CA LYS A 115 -14.93 -1.19 -1.71
C LYS A 115 -14.65 -2.66 -1.41
N LEU A 116 -13.43 -2.96 -0.95
CA LEU A 116 -13.04 -4.30 -0.54
C LEU A 116 -13.54 -4.68 0.86
N LYS A 117 -14.06 -3.72 1.64
CA LYS A 117 -14.50 -3.91 3.03
C LYS A 117 -13.40 -4.53 3.89
N VAL A 118 -12.19 -3.97 3.80
CA VAL A 118 -11.08 -4.39 4.66
C VAL A 118 -11.39 -4.10 6.12
N ASP A 119 -10.89 -4.92 7.04
CA ASP A 119 -11.10 -4.72 8.48
C ASP A 119 -10.16 -3.65 9.05
N LEU A 120 -8.95 -3.55 8.48
CA LEU A 120 -7.86 -2.71 9.00
C LEU A 120 -7.04 -2.10 7.86
N ILE A 121 -6.63 -0.85 8.05
CA ILE A 121 -5.66 -0.12 7.23
C ILE A 121 -4.44 0.17 8.10
N ASN A 122 -3.25 -0.18 7.61
CA ASN A 122 -1.99 0.26 8.17
C ASN A 122 -1.31 1.24 7.20
N MET A 123 -1.04 2.46 7.66
CA MET A 123 -0.35 3.50 6.89
C MET A 123 0.92 3.94 7.62
N SER A 124 2.03 3.32 7.25
CA SER A 124 3.37 3.73 7.68
C SER A 124 3.94 4.77 6.71
N TYR A 125 3.16 5.83 6.45
CA TYR A 125 3.50 6.92 5.54
C TYR A 125 2.89 8.21 6.10
N GLY A 126 3.55 9.35 5.92
CA GLY A 126 3.05 10.60 6.46
C GLY A 126 4.03 11.75 6.33
N GLU A 127 3.50 12.96 6.48
CA GLU A 127 4.20 14.23 6.28
C GLU A 127 3.78 15.24 7.35
N ALA A 128 4.43 16.41 7.41
CA ALA A 128 3.99 17.50 8.28
C ALA A 128 2.66 18.10 7.79
N ALA A 129 1.76 18.42 8.72
CA ALA A 129 0.56 19.20 8.43
C ALA A 129 0.58 20.54 9.17
N CYS A 130 0.11 21.59 8.49
CA CYS A 130 -0.02 22.93 9.08
C CYS A 130 -1.22 23.05 10.03
N VAL A 131 -2.27 22.26 9.80
CA VAL A 131 -3.51 22.28 10.60
C VAL A 131 -3.92 20.86 10.92
N ALA A 132 -4.12 20.58 12.20
CA ALA A 132 -4.63 19.29 12.67
C ALA A 132 -6.13 19.14 12.38
N ASN A 133 -6.54 17.89 12.21
CA ASN A 133 -7.90 17.41 12.00
C ASN A 133 -8.70 18.16 10.92
N SER A 134 -8.01 18.53 9.84
CA SER A 134 -8.60 19.29 8.73
C SER A 134 -8.13 18.77 7.38
N GLY A 135 -8.86 19.15 6.33
CA GLY A 135 -8.60 18.74 4.96
C GLY A 135 -9.46 17.57 4.48
N ARG A 136 -9.48 17.39 3.16
CA ARG A 136 -10.36 16.41 2.50
C ARG A 136 -10.02 14.97 2.86
N PHE A 137 -8.72 14.66 2.96
CA PHE A 137 -8.24 13.32 3.29
C PHE A 137 -8.64 12.90 4.71
N VAL A 138 -8.50 13.80 5.70
CA VAL A 138 -8.90 13.55 7.08
C VAL A 138 -10.39 13.25 7.16
N ARG A 139 -11.26 14.09 6.57
CA ARG A 139 -12.72 13.88 6.58
C ARG A 139 -13.15 12.54 5.98
N LEU A 140 -12.48 12.10 4.92
CA LEU A 140 -12.77 10.81 4.32
C LEU A 140 -12.24 9.65 5.15
N SER A 141 -11.09 9.81 5.79
CA SER A 141 -10.59 8.82 6.74
C SER A 141 -11.53 8.70 7.95
N GLU A 142 -12.04 9.82 8.47
CA GLU A 142 -13.07 9.84 9.51
C GLU A 142 -14.34 9.13 9.04
N GLU A 143 -14.76 9.31 7.78
CA GLU A 143 -15.91 8.59 7.23
C GLU A 143 -15.66 7.08 7.14
N ILE A 144 -14.48 6.66 6.70
CA ILE A 144 -14.07 5.26 6.64
C ILE A 144 -14.10 4.62 8.03
N VAL A 145 -13.54 5.28 9.04
CA VAL A 145 -13.51 4.76 10.41
C VAL A 145 -14.91 4.75 11.02
N ASN A 146 -15.59 5.90 11.03
CA ASN A 146 -16.83 6.07 11.78
C ASN A 146 -18.05 5.42 11.11
N LYS A 147 -18.12 5.42 9.77
CA LYS A 147 -19.28 4.84 9.05
C LYS A 147 -19.05 3.41 8.59
N HIS A 148 -17.83 3.06 8.22
CA HIS A 148 -17.52 1.72 7.70
C HIS A 148 -16.86 0.81 8.73
N GLY A 149 -16.51 1.31 9.91
CA GLY A 149 -15.96 0.50 11.00
C GLY A 149 -14.57 -0.05 10.70
N ILE A 150 -13.85 0.54 9.74
CA ILE A 150 -12.50 0.10 9.35
C ILE A 150 -11.51 0.71 10.33
N MET A 151 -10.71 -0.13 11.00
CA MET A 151 -9.64 0.37 11.87
C MET A 151 -8.53 1.01 11.04
N TYR A 152 -8.05 2.18 11.47
CA TYR A 152 -7.01 2.90 10.75
C TYR A 152 -5.82 3.17 11.68
N LEU A 153 -4.70 2.50 11.42
CA LEU A 153 -3.44 2.68 12.13
C LEU A 153 -2.46 3.48 11.28
N CYS A 154 -1.78 4.41 11.93
CA CYS A 154 -0.78 5.28 11.31
C CYS A 154 0.44 5.38 12.22
N SER A 155 1.65 5.44 11.63
CA SER A 155 2.83 5.77 12.42
C SER A 155 2.76 7.23 12.90
N ALA A 156 3.27 7.49 14.11
CA ALA A 156 3.42 8.85 14.64
C ALA A 156 4.47 9.69 13.87
N GLY A 157 5.32 9.02 13.09
CA GLY A 157 6.42 9.61 12.34
C GLY A 157 7.77 9.47 13.05
N ASN A 158 8.84 9.75 12.31
CA ASN A 158 10.23 9.57 12.76
C ASN A 158 10.96 10.91 12.97
N ASN A 159 10.22 12.01 13.11
CA ASN A 159 10.75 13.38 13.14
C ASN A 159 11.14 13.86 14.56
N GLY A 160 11.25 12.94 15.51
CA GLY A 160 11.73 13.25 16.87
C GLY A 160 13.16 13.80 16.87
N PRO A 161 13.68 14.27 18.03
CA PRO A 161 13.10 14.12 19.37
C PRO A 161 12.36 15.35 19.90
N ALA A 162 12.29 16.45 19.14
CA ALA A 162 11.69 17.69 19.62
C ALA A 162 10.17 17.54 19.89
N LEU A 163 9.63 18.39 20.77
CA LEU A 163 8.19 18.45 21.01
C LEU A 163 7.44 18.88 19.75
N THR A 164 6.19 18.42 19.60
CA THR A 164 5.30 18.80 18.49
C THR A 164 5.83 18.36 17.11
N THR A 165 6.54 17.24 17.06
CA THR A 165 7.10 16.66 15.81
C THR A 165 6.26 15.51 15.24
N VAL A 166 5.14 15.18 15.87
CA VAL A 166 4.25 14.12 15.39
C VAL A 166 3.65 14.52 14.04
N GLY A 167 3.75 13.60 13.06
CA GLY A 167 3.34 13.85 11.68
C GLY A 167 1.86 13.57 11.42
N ALA A 168 1.40 14.05 10.26
CA ALA A 168 0.11 13.71 9.71
C ALA A 168 0.19 12.42 8.88
N PRO A 169 -0.87 11.59 8.87
CA PRO A 169 -2.10 11.81 9.63
C PRO A 169 -2.04 11.25 11.07
N GLY A 170 -0.97 10.53 11.43
CA GLY A 170 -0.92 9.68 12.64
C GLY A 170 -1.10 10.37 13.97
N GLY A 171 -0.65 11.62 14.16
CA GLY A 171 -0.96 12.40 15.35
C GLY A 171 -1.72 13.68 15.11
N THR A 172 -2.28 13.83 13.91
CA THR A 172 -3.04 15.02 13.53
C THR A 172 -4.49 14.71 13.21
N SER A 173 -4.97 13.47 13.39
CA SER A 173 -6.37 13.08 13.18
C SER A 173 -6.93 12.39 14.42
N SER A 174 -8.19 12.69 14.77
CA SER A 174 -8.89 12.03 15.88
C SER A 174 -9.49 10.68 15.50
N ALA A 175 -9.54 10.32 14.21
CA ALA A 175 -10.12 9.05 13.75
C ALA A 175 -9.10 7.93 13.59
N MET A 176 -7.81 8.23 13.65
CA MET A 176 -6.74 7.25 13.42
C MET A 176 -6.00 6.94 14.72
N ILE A 177 -5.50 5.71 14.82
CA ILE A 177 -4.64 5.28 15.92
C ILE A 177 -3.20 5.60 15.53
N GLY A 178 -2.63 6.63 16.16
CA GLY A 178 -1.21 6.98 16.04
C GLY A 178 -0.33 6.06 16.87
N VAL A 179 0.68 5.46 16.24
CA VAL A 179 1.59 4.50 16.88
C VAL A 179 3.02 5.06 16.92
N GLY A 180 3.54 5.26 18.14
CA GLY A 180 4.94 5.58 18.38
C GLY A 180 5.81 4.32 18.44
N ALA A 181 7.11 4.48 18.22
CA ALA A 181 8.10 3.41 18.33
C ALA A 181 8.95 3.57 19.59
N TYR A 182 9.27 2.44 20.23
CA TYR A 182 10.14 2.36 21.39
C TYR A 182 11.07 1.16 21.25
N LEU A 183 12.34 1.32 21.63
CA LEU A 183 13.31 0.25 21.71
C LEU A 183 13.50 -0.15 23.18
N ALA A 184 13.08 -1.37 23.53
CA ALA A 184 13.29 -1.91 24.86
C ALA A 184 14.78 -2.24 25.09
N PRO A 185 15.33 -2.02 26.30
CA PRO A 185 16.64 -2.53 26.68
C PRO A 185 16.68 -4.06 26.55
N SER A 186 17.80 -4.57 26.05
CA SER A 186 18.11 -6.01 26.00
C SER A 186 18.32 -6.60 27.38
#